data_AF-A0AAV4B0U3-F1
#
_entry.id   AF-A0AAV4B0U3-F1
#
_cell.length_a   1.000
_cell.length_b   1.000
_cell.length_c   1.000
_cell.angle_alpha   90.00
_cell.angle_beta   90.00
_cell.angle_gamma   90.00
#
_symmetry.space_group_name_H-M   'P 1'
#
loop_
_entity.id
_entity.type
_entity.pdbx_description
1 polymer ?
#
loop_
_entity_poly.entity_id
_entity_poly.type
_entity_poly.pdbx_seq_one_letter_code
_entity_poly.pdbx_strand_id
1 'polypeptide(L)'
;MNQGLDAQTQQTMTGTARVDELIKVNERVKLKEISLELDIPTTNVYEIVHDKLRYRKVSARWVPKMSDEHKCQRVEISQILLHRCQQEGDETVDVGPGGDHRARNKLLEHLITGDESWLHLGTPETKCDSMPLLSQKSSKSSNWQQK
;
A
#
# COMPACT_ATOMS: atom_id res chain seq x y z
N MET A 1 -52.62 15.88 1.50
CA MET A 1 -51.52 15.57 2.43
C MET A 1 -50.59 14.59 1.74
N ASN A 2 -49.28 14.88 1.75
CA ASN A 2 -48.15 14.12 1.18
C ASN A 2 -47.98 14.16 -0.35
N GLN A 3 -47.41 15.26 -0.87
CA GLN A 3 -46.71 15.32 -2.17
C GLN A 3 -45.28 15.90 -2.03
N GLY A 4 -44.68 15.82 -0.83
CA GLY A 4 -43.45 16.55 -0.49
C GLY A 4 -42.16 15.72 -0.34
N LEU A 5 -42.20 14.39 -0.44
CA LEU A 5 -41.06 13.52 -0.13
C LEU A 5 -40.28 13.01 -1.37
N ASP A 6 -40.84 13.19 -2.56
CA ASP A 6 -40.35 12.51 -3.76
C ASP A 6 -39.27 13.34 -4.49
N ALA A 7 -39.37 14.68 -4.41
CA ALA A 7 -38.44 15.60 -5.08
C ALA A 7 -37.04 15.61 -4.44
N GLN A 8 -36.94 15.60 -3.10
CA GLN A 8 -35.65 15.55 -2.39
C GLN A 8 -34.95 14.19 -2.57
N THR A 9 -35.72 13.11 -2.69
CA THR A 9 -35.18 11.76 -2.92
C THR A 9 -34.65 11.60 -4.35
N GLN A 10 -35.33 12.15 -5.36
CA GLN A 10 -34.82 12.14 -6.74
C GLN A 10 -33.58 13.03 -6.93
N GLN A 11 -33.56 14.22 -6.30
CA GLN A 11 -32.44 15.15 -6.40
C GLN A 11 -31.20 14.68 -5.63
N THR A 12 -31.38 13.81 -4.62
CA THR A 12 -30.27 13.15 -3.93
C THR A 12 -29.73 11.94 -4.70
N MET A 13 -30.56 11.18 -5.42
CA MET A 13 -30.08 10.05 -6.25
C MET A 13 -29.27 10.51 -7.47
N THR A 14 -29.67 11.62 -8.11
CA THR A 14 -28.91 12.21 -9.24
C THR A 14 -27.58 12.80 -8.78
N GLY A 15 -27.55 13.49 -7.64
CA GLY A 15 -26.32 14.01 -7.04
C GLY A 15 -25.33 12.92 -6.64
N THR A 16 -25.79 11.80 -6.06
CA THR A 16 -24.91 10.68 -5.70
C THR A 16 -24.30 9.99 -6.92
N ALA A 17 -25.08 9.80 -7.98
CA ALA A 17 -24.59 9.18 -9.21
C ALA A 17 -23.53 10.07 -9.88
N ARG A 18 -23.75 11.38 -9.90
CA ARG A 18 -22.81 12.33 -10.50
C ARG A 18 -21.49 12.41 -9.74
N VAL A 19 -21.53 12.36 -8.41
CA VAL A 19 -20.30 12.27 -7.58
C VAL A 19 -19.53 10.98 -7.89
N ASP A 20 -20.21 9.84 -8.04
CA ASP A 20 -19.58 8.55 -8.38
C ASP A 20 -18.92 8.57 -9.78
N GLU A 21 -19.59 9.17 -10.77
CA GLU A 21 -19.03 9.37 -12.12
C GLU A 21 -17.73 10.19 -12.09
N LEU A 22 -17.70 11.31 -11.34
CA LEU A 22 -16.51 12.15 -11.25
C LEU A 22 -15.32 11.43 -10.60
N ILE A 23 -15.58 10.62 -9.58
CA ILE A 23 -14.55 9.81 -8.93
C ILE A 23 -14.01 8.73 -9.87
N LYS A 24 -14.88 8.10 -10.68
CA LYS A 24 -14.46 7.09 -11.65
C LYS A 24 -13.65 7.66 -12.81
N VAL A 25 -13.94 8.88 -13.24
CA VAL A 25 -13.13 9.58 -14.27
C VAL A 25 -11.75 9.95 -13.72
N ASN A 26 -11.68 10.39 -12.46
CA ASN A 26 -10.42 10.70 -11.80
C ASN A 26 -10.43 10.27 -10.33
N GLU A 27 -9.84 9.12 -10.04
CA GLU A 27 -9.78 8.55 -8.69
C GLU A 27 -8.98 9.44 -7.69
N ARG A 28 -8.24 10.44 -8.19
CA ARG A 28 -7.44 11.37 -7.39
C ARG A 28 -8.09 12.75 -7.21
N VAL A 29 -9.34 12.92 -7.66
CA VAL A 29 -10.08 14.18 -7.53
C VAL A 29 -10.22 14.61 -6.08
N LYS A 30 -10.15 15.91 -5.81
CA LYS A 30 -10.37 16.45 -4.45
C LYS A 30 -11.86 16.67 -4.21
N LEU A 31 -12.33 16.45 -2.98
CA LEU A 31 -13.72 16.73 -2.61
C LEU A 31 -14.14 18.19 -2.89
N LYS A 32 -13.20 19.14 -2.78
CA LYS A 32 -13.43 20.55 -3.12
C LYS A 32 -13.67 20.78 -4.61
N GLU A 33 -13.03 20.00 -5.47
CA GLU A 33 -13.20 20.09 -6.93
C GLU A 33 -14.59 19.57 -7.32
N ILE A 34 -15.01 18.42 -6.74
CA ILE A 34 -16.37 17.90 -6.90
C ILE A 34 -17.41 18.89 -6.37
N SER A 35 -17.16 19.49 -5.20
CA SER A 35 -18.02 20.49 -4.57
C SER A 35 -18.24 21.71 -5.46
N LEU A 36 -17.18 22.20 -6.12
CA LEU A 36 -17.25 23.30 -7.07
C LEU A 36 -17.98 22.91 -8.36
N GLU A 37 -17.73 21.71 -8.88
CA GLU A 37 -18.32 21.25 -10.15
C GLU A 37 -19.82 20.98 -10.04
N LEU A 38 -20.28 20.49 -8.88
CA LEU A 38 -21.69 20.18 -8.65
C LEU A 38 -22.46 21.29 -7.93
N ASP A 39 -21.78 22.36 -7.52
CA ASP A 39 -22.33 23.44 -6.67
C ASP A 39 -22.99 22.90 -5.38
N ILE A 40 -22.35 21.91 -4.77
CA ILE A 40 -22.80 21.25 -3.53
C ILE A 40 -21.80 21.61 -2.42
N PRO A 41 -22.24 21.91 -1.18
CA PRO A 41 -21.32 22.15 -0.08
C PRO A 41 -20.41 20.94 0.18
N THR A 42 -19.13 21.20 0.46
CA THR A 42 -18.11 20.15 0.60
C THR A 42 -18.46 19.12 1.69
N THR A 43 -19.19 19.51 2.74
CA THR A 43 -19.69 18.60 3.78
C THR A 43 -20.63 17.53 3.21
N ASN A 44 -21.56 17.92 2.35
CA ASN A 44 -22.49 16.97 1.73
C ASN A 44 -21.76 16.04 0.75
N VAL A 45 -20.76 16.56 0.02
CA VAL A 45 -19.90 15.72 -0.83
C VAL A 45 -19.14 14.71 0.03
N TYR A 46 -18.62 15.12 1.20
CA TYR A 46 -17.97 14.22 2.14
C TYR A 46 -18.91 13.09 2.60
N GLU A 47 -20.13 13.40 3.03
CA GLU A 47 -21.15 12.41 3.41
C GLU A 47 -21.52 11.47 2.25
N ILE A 48 -21.69 12.02 1.04
CA ILE A 48 -21.98 11.21 -0.15
C ILE A 48 -20.83 10.24 -0.41
N VAL A 49 -19.59 10.70 -0.40
CA VAL A 49 -18.41 9.87 -0.72
C VAL A 49 -18.18 8.81 0.35
N HIS A 50 -18.25 9.17 1.63
CA HIS A 50 -17.90 8.26 2.73
C HIS A 50 -19.07 7.40 3.23
N ASP A 51 -20.28 7.94 3.33
CA ASP A 51 -21.40 7.23 3.94
C ASP A 51 -22.30 6.56 2.90
N LYS A 52 -22.58 7.24 1.79
CA LYS A 52 -23.47 6.70 0.74
C LYS A 52 -22.71 5.80 -0.24
N LEU A 53 -21.60 6.27 -0.79
CA LEU A 53 -20.78 5.55 -1.77
C LEU A 53 -19.71 4.66 -1.13
N ARG A 54 -19.44 4.83 0.18
CA ARG A 54 -18.46 4.03 0.94
C ARG A 54 -17.04 4.06 0.39
N TYR A 55 -16.66 5.13 -0.33
CA TYR A 55 -15.28 5.33 -0.72
C TYR A 55 -14.41 5.67 0.49
N ARG A 56 -13.16 5.18 0.45
CA ARG A 56 -12.13 5.50 1.42
C ARG A 56 -10.89 6.00 0.70
N LYS A 57 -10.32 7.09 1.21
CA LYS A 57 -9.04 7.59 0.71
C LYS A 57 -7.92 6.64 1.13
N VAL A 58 -7.20 6.13 0.14
CA VAL A 58 -5.99 5.33 0.33
C VAL A 58 -4.79 6.08 -0.22
N SER A 59 -3.65 6.01 0.47
CA SER A 59 -2.39 6.53 -0.06
C SER A 59 -1.91 5.66 -1.21
N ALA A 60 -1.45 6.28 -2.29
CA ALA A 60 -0.82 5.55 -3.38
C ALA A 60 0.42 4.80 -2.87
N ARG A 61 0.65 3.60 -3.40
CA ARG A 61 1.91 2.86 -3.17
C ARG A 61 2.97 3.39 -4.12
N TRP A 62 4.21 3.46 -3.67
CA TRP A 62 5.36 3.68 -4.55
C TRP A 62 5.56 2.45 -5.42
N VAL A 63 5.52 2.65 -6.74
CA VAL A 63 5.73 1.59 -7.73
C VAL A 63 6.91 1.99 -8.63
N PRO A 64 7.88 1.09 -8.86
CA PRO A 64 8.96 1.34 -9.81
C PRO A 64 8.41 1.69 -11.20
N LYS A 65 9.00 2.69 -11.85
CA LYS A 65 8.62 3.09 -13.21
C LYS A 65 9.01 1.97 -14.19
N MET A 66 8.07 1.54 -15.02
CA MET A 66 8.27 0.50 -16.03
C MET A 66 7.91 1.03 -17.41
N SER A 67 8.76 0.78 -18.41
CA SER A 67 8.42 0.98 -19.82
C SER A 67 7.42 -0.08 -20.27
N ASP A 68 6.74 0.16 -21.40
CA ASP A 68 5.79 -0.83 -21.94
C ASP A 68 6.51 -2.10 -22.41
N GLU A 69 7.72 -1.97 -22.95
CA GLU A 69 8.59 -3.10 -23.25
C GLU A 69 8.90 -3.95 -22.01
N HIS A 70 9.31 -3.32 -20.90
CA HIS A 70 9.58 -4.05 -19.65
C HIS A 70 8.32 -4.75 -19.11
N LYS A 71 7.12 -4.17 -19.29
CA LYS A 71 5.86 -4.83 -18.89
C LYS A 71 5.62 -6.08 -19.72
N CYS A 72 5.77 -5.99 -21.04
CA CYS A 72 5.61 -7.13 -21.94
C CYS A 72 6.58 -8.25 -21.60
N GLN A 73 7.87 -7.93 -21.47
CA GLN A 73 8.91 -8.90 -21.08
C GLN A 73 8.61 -9.56 -19.73
N ARG A 74 8.18 -8.79 -18.73
CA ARG A 74 7.83 -9.34 -17.41
C ARG A 74 6.66 -10.31 -17.48
N VAL A 75 5.62 -10.01 -18.28
CA VAL A 75 4.48 -10.91 -18.46
C VAL A 75 4.92 -12.20 -19.14
N GLU A 76 5.69 -12.10 -20.23
CA GLU A 76 6.21 -13.25 -20.97
C GLU A 76 7.06 -14.16 -20.07
N ILE A 77 8.05 -13.60 -19.37
CA ILE A 77 8.91 -14.35 -18.45
C ILE A 77 8.08 -14.97 -17.33
N SER A 78 7.12 -14.23 -16.76
CA SER A 78 6.26 -14.77 -15.70
C SER A 78 5.41 -15.94 -16.17
N GLN A 79 4.90 -15.91 -17.41
CA GLN A 79 4.16 -17.01 -18.01
C GLN A 79 5.05 -18.25 -18.22
N ILE A 80 6.27 -18.06 -18.73
CA ILE A 80 7.25 -19.14 -18.91
C ILE A 80 7.59 -19.79 -17.56
N LEU A 81 7.89 -18.98 -16.55
CA LEU A 81 8.23 -19.46 -15.21
C LEU A 81 7.04 -20.16 -14.55
N LEU A 82 5.82 -19.64 -14.70
CA LEU A 82 4.60 -20.27 -14.17
C LEU A 82 4.38 -21.65 -14.80
N HIS A 83 4.49 -21.76 -16.12
CA HIS A 83 4.32 -23.03 -16.82
C HIS A 83 5.36 -24.07 -16.35
N ARG A 84 6.62 -23.65 -16.22
CA ARG A 84 7.69 -24.49 -15.70
C ARG A 84 7.43 -24.93 -14.26
N CYS A 85 7.00 -24.01 -13.40
CA CYS A 85 6.63 -24.31 -12.03
C CYS A 85 5.50 -25.35 -11.95
N GLN A 86 4.50 -25.28 -12.85
CA GLN A 86 3.40 -26.24 -12.85
C GLN A 86 3.85 -27.65 -13.29
N GLN A 87 4.75 -27.75 -14.27
CA GLN A 87 5.30 -29.03 -14.71
C GLN A 87 6.22 -29.69 -13.68
N GLU A 88 7.01 -28.89 -12.95
CA GLU A 88 7.94 -29.37 -11.92
C GLU A 88 7.28 -29.50 -10.52
N GLY A 89 5.97 -29.25 -10.42
CA GLY A 89 5.21 -29.19 -9.17
C GLY A 89 4.32 -30.40 -8.88
N ASP A 90 4.47 -31.50 -9.63
CA ASP A 90 3.57 -32.67 -9.54
C ASP A 90 4.31 -33.98 -9.19
N GLU A 91 5.12 -33.95 -8.12
CA GLU A 91 5.33 -35.15 -7.34
C GLU A 91 4.29 -35.11 -6.20
N THR A 92 3.10 -35.64 -6.47
CA THR A 92 2.13 -36.04 -5.44
C THR A 92 2.78 -37.13 -4.59
N VAL A 93 3.64 -36.72 -3.66
CA VAL A 93 4.04 -37.59 -2.56
C VAL A 93 2.75 -37.88 -1.79
N ASP A 94 2.38 -39.14 -1.66
CA ASP A 94 1.30 -39.60 -0.79
C ASP A 94 1.68 -39.23 0.65
N VAL A 95 1.38 -37.99 1.04
CA VAL A 95 1.64 -37.53 2.38
C VAL A 95 0.49 -38.08 3.21
N GLY A 96 0.76 -39.20 3.90
CA GLY A 96 -0.20 -39.89 4.76
C GLY A 96 -0.91 -38.94 5.74
N PRO A 97 -1.97 -39.42 6.44
CA PRO A 97 -2.91 -38.57 7.15
C PRO A 97 -2.21 -37.72 8.21
N GLY A 98 -1.99 -36.44 7.90
CA GLY A 98 -1.40 -35.45 8.79
C GLY A 98 -0.20 -34.65 8.25
N GLY A 99 0.31 -34.90 7.04
CA GLY A 99 1.43 -34.11 6.52
C GLY A 99 1.05 -32.88 5.69
N ASP A 100 1.99 -31.96 5.55
CA ASP A 100 1.83 -30.69 4.83
C ASP A 100 1.60 -30.96 3.32
N HIS A 101 0.46 -30.54 2.79
CA HIS A 101 0.04 -30.75 1.39
C HIS A 101 0.63 -29.71 0.43
N ARG A 102 1.57 -28.86 0.88
CA ARG A 102 2.20 -27.91 -0.03
C ARG A 102 3.06 -28.67 -1.03
N ALA A 103 2.53 -28.86 -2.24
CA ALA A 103 3.25 -29.40 -3.39
C ALA A 103 4.65 -28.75 -3.46
N ARG A 104 5.68 -29.57 -3.22
CA ARG A 104 7.05 -29.11 -3.19
C ARG A 104 7.50 -28.93 -4.64
N ASN A 105 7.86 -27.71 -5.02
CA ASN A 105 8.25 -27.41 -6.38
C ASN A 105 9.74 -27.66 -6.57
N LYS A 106 10.10 -28.63 -7.41
CA LYS A 106 11.50 -29.04 -7.63
C LYS A 106 12.39 -27.91 -8.16
N LEU A 107 11.81 -26.96 -8.91
CA LEU A 107 12.50 -25.76 -9.38
C LEU A 107 12.97 -24.89 -8.22
N LEU A 108 12.08 -24.68 -7.24
CA LEU A 108 12.34 -23.80 -6.10
C LEU A 108 13.37 -24.38 -5.13
N GLU A 109 13.51 -25.72 -5.08
CA GLU A 109 14.54 -26.38 -4.26
C GLU A 109 15.96 -26.06 -4.72
N HIS A 110 16.14 -25.78 -6.01
CA HIS A 110 17.44 -25.51 -6.62
C HIS A 110 17.63 -24.02 -6.94
N LEU A 111 16.65 -23.18 -6.64
CA LEU A 111 16.71 -21.74 -6.93
C LEU A 111 17.54 -21.03 -5.85
N ILE A 112 18.72 -20.55 -6.25
CA ILE A 112 19.54 -19.66 -5.43
C ILE A 112 19.32 -18.24 -5.93
N THR A 113 18.88 -17.34 -5.05
CA THR A 113 18.69 -15.91 -5.32
C THR A 113 19.65 -15.09 -4.47
N GLY A 114 20.05 -13.93 -4.96
CA GLY A 114 20.84 -12.95 -4.22
C GLY A 114 20.60 -11.56 -4.77
N ASP A 115 20.49 -10.59 -3.87
CA ASP A 115 20.46 -9.16 -4.16
C ASP A 115 21.42 -8.41 -3.22
N GLU A 116 21.74 -7.18 -3.59
CA GLU A 116 22.53 -6.30 -2.74
C GLU A 116 21.60 -5.29 -2.07
N SER A 117 21.59 -5.32 -0.73
CA SER A 117 20.87 -4.34 0.08
C SER A 117 21.87 -3.37 0.72
N TRP A 118 21.66 -2.08 0.52
CA TRP A 118 22.48 -1.04 1.14
C TRP A 118 22.23 -1.00 2.65
N LEU A 119 23.28 -1.24 3.44
CA LEU A 119 23.26 -1.03 4.88
C LEU A 119 23.88 0.32 5.21
N HIS A 120 23.04 1.27 5.63
CA HIS A 120 23.52 2.57 6.08
C HIS A 120 24.17 2.43 7.47
N LEU A 121 25.49 2.38 7.52
CA LEU A 121 26.23 2.51 8.77
C LEU A 121 26.33 4.00 9.11
N GLY A 122 25.50 4.47 10.04
CA GLY A 122 25.53 5.85 10.51
C GLY A 122 26.85 6.13 11.23
N THR A 123 27.80 6.75 10.53
CA THR A 123 28.95 7.37 11.19
C THR A 123 28.46 8.64 11.87
N PRO A 124 28.60 8.79 13.20
CA PRO A 124 28.19 10.02 13.88
C PRO A 124 29.04 11.17 13.36
N GLU A 125 28.42 12.10 12.64
CA GLU A 125 29.10 13.26 12.08
C GLU A 125 29.42 14.30 13.16
N THR A 126 28.65 14.32 14.25
CA THR A 126 28.84 15.24 15.35
C THR A 126 29.15 14.53 16.67
N LYS A 127 29.85 15.24 17.55
CA LYS A 127 30.12 14.78 18.91
C LYS A 127 28.82 14.50 19.68
N CYS A 128 27.77 15.28 19.46
CA CYS A 128 26.47 15.08 20.12
C CYS A 128 25.82 13.75 19.71
N ASP A 129 25.95 13.34 18.44
CA ASP A 129 25.39 12.08 17.92
C ASP A 129 26.11 10.84 18.45
N SER A 130 27.36 10.98 18.88
CA SER A 130 28.16 9.91 19.49
C SER A 130 28.09 9.88 21.01
N MET A 131 27.36 10.80 21.65
CA MET A 131 27.28 10.82 23.11
C MET A 131 26.38 9.68 23.62
N PRO A 132 26.90 8.77 24.47
CA PRO A 132 26.08 7.73 25.05
C PRO A 132 25.08 8.34 26.02
N LEU A 133 23.83 7.88 25.97
CA LEU A 133 22.84 8.20 26.98
C LEU A 133 23.27 7.58 28.31
N LEU A 134 23.70 8.41 29.24
CA LEU A 134 24.01 8.00 30.60
C LEU A 134 22.71 7.95 31.42
N SER A 135 22.51 6.87 32.17
CA SER A 135 21.47 6.81 33.19
C SER A 135 21.71 7.89 34.25
N GLN A 136 20.65 8.49 34.80
CA GLN A 136 20.74 9.50 35.88
C GLN A 136 21.58 9.04 37.09
N LYS A 137 21.66 7.73 37.33
CA LYS A 137 22.46 7.14 38.42
C LYS A 137 23.96 7.10 38.11
N SER A 138 24.35 7.24 36.85
CA SER A 138 25.73 7.28 36.38
C SER A 138 26.21 8.74 36.28
N SER A 139 26.15 9.49 37.37
CA SER A 139 26.90 10.74 37.45
C SER A 139 28.35 10.40 37.75
N LYS A 140 29.20 10.34 36.71
CA LYS A 140 30.65 10.38 36.94
C LYS A 140 30.99 11.79 37.43
N SER A 141 31.47 11.88 38.67
CA SER A 141 32.04 13.08 39.24
C SER A 141 33.21 13.56 38.37
N SER A 142 33.09 14.77 37.82
CA SER A 142 34.15 15.46 37.08
C SER A 142 35.15 16.03 38.08
N ASN A 143 36.19 15.29 38.42
CA ASN A 143 37.34 15.83 39.15
C ASN A 143 38.28 16.54 38.16
N TRP A 144 38.03 17.83 37.93
CA TRP A 144 38.95 18.75 37.25
C TRP A 144 39.51 19.77 38.24
N GLN A 145 40.51 19.36 39.00
CA GLN A 145 41.49 20.15 39.76
C GLN A 145 42.66 19.15 40.02
N GLN A 146 43.96 19.39 39.87
CA GLN A 146 44.82 20.56 39.67
C GLN A 146 46.16 20.01 39.16
N LYS A 147 46.90 20.78 38.35
CA LYS A 147 48.36 20.78 38.38
C LYS A 147 48.87 22.18 38.12
#